data_AF-A0A925H7Q4-F1
#
_entry.id   AF-A0A925H7Q4-F1
#
_cell.length_a   1.000
_cell.length_b   1.000
_cell.length_c   1.000
_cell.angle_alpha   90.00
_cell.angle_beta   90.00
_cell.angle_gamma   90.00
#
_symmetry.space_group_name_H-M   'P 1'
#
loop_
_entity.id
_entity.type
_entity.pdbx_description
1 polymer ?
#
loop_
_entity_poly.entity_id
_entity_poly.type
_entity_poly.pdbx_seq_one_letter_code
_entity_poly.pdbx_strand_id
1 'polypeptide(L)'
;LYRMTSGLFPFADDDVGAPVLEEMADEIARTGLRATELDIRLVLHPDQFVVLSSDSPQVVANSVKILETHARVFDMLRQPRSPWALMEIHGGKGGRADRLVENIAKLPEAVLSRIAFENDEYIYSANEILDVCRRAGVPMVFDAHHHVVHERLDSYDHASVAEMVEAARGTWPVPEWQLVHISNGRESFGDRQHSDLVSVMPAAYRRVPWIEVEAKHKELAVEKLQTEWLDKAEARPSGRAWATE
;
A
#
# COMPACT_ATOMS: atom_id res chain seq x y z
N LEU A 1 8.35 -7.02 -5.37
CA LEU A 1 7.55 -6.24 -4.39
C LEU A 1 7.83 -6.79 -3.01
N TYR A 2 8.07 -5.92 -2.03
CA TYR A 2 8.22 -6.27 -0.63
C TYR A 2 7.73 -5.10 0.23
N ARG A 3 6.78 -5.36 1.14
CA ARG A 3 6.39 -4.41 2.16
C ARG A 3 7.36 -4.51 3.33
N MET A 4 8.08 -3.42 3.57
CA MET A 4 8.98 -3.31 4.70
C MET A 4 8.18 -3.28 6.01
N THR A 5 8.79 -3.75 7.09
CA THR A 5 8.20 -3.60 8.42
C THR A 5 8.26 -2.14 8.86
N SER A 6 7.17 -1.60 9.41
CA SER A 6 7.15 -0.27 10.03
C SER A 6 8.05 -0.19 11.27
N GLY A 7 8.30 -1.32 11.92
CA GLY A 7 9.21 -1.43 13.06
C GLY A 7 10.69 -1.60 12.70
N LEU A 8 11.11 -1.32 11.46
CA LEU A 8 12.48 -1.58 11.01
C LEU A 8 13.53 -0.82 11.84
N PHE A 9 13.21 0.42 12.21
CA PHE A 9 14.04 1.27 13.07
C PHE A 9 13.20 1.78 14.24
N PRO A 10 13.17 1.05 15.36
CA PRO A 10 12.45 1.49 16.55
C PRO A 10 12.97 2.84 17.04
N PHE A 11 12.07 3.74 17.44
CA PHE A 11 12.41 5.05 18.02
C PHE A 11 13.21 5.99 17.10
N ALA A 12 13.21 5.74 15.79
CA ALA A 12 13.94 6.57 14.83
C ALA A 12 13.48 8.05 14.77
N ASP A 13 12.37 8.37 15.42
CA ASP A 13 11.78 9.69 15.50
C ASP A 13 12.13 10.43 16.82
N ASP A 14 12.98 9.87 17.68
CA ASP A 14 13.47 10.51 18.91
C ASP A 14 15.00 10.73 18.93
N ASP A 15 15.47 11.46 19.94
CA ASP A 15 16.88 11.86 20.07
C ASP A 15 17.83 10.69 20.35
N VAL A 16 17.29 9.51 20.71
CA VAL A 16 18.08 8.29 21.00
C VAL A 16 18.18 7.43 19.75
N GLY A 17 17.09 7.23 19.02
CA GLY A 17 17.05 6.38 17.83
C GLY A 17 17.58 7.07 16.56
N ALA A 18 17.41 8.39 16.44
CA ALA A 18 17.85 9.11 15.24
C ALA A 18 19.37 9.00 14.96
N PRO A 19 20.28 9.15 15.95
CA PRO A 19 21.71 8.94 15.72
C PRO A 19 22.05 7.51 15.30
N VAL A 20 21.37 6.51 15.86
CA VAL A 20 21.59 5.10 15.51
C VAL A 20 21.21 4.84 14.05
N LEU A 21 20.09 5.42 13.59
CA LEU A 21 19.69 5.35 12.19
C LEU A 21 20.76 5.98 11.27
N GLU A 22 21.32 7.13 11.67
CA GLU A 22 22.38 7.82 10.92
C GLU A 22 23.68 7.02 10.81
N GLU A 23 24.08 6.34 11.89
CA GLU A 23 25.27 5.46 11.88
C GLU A 23 25.15 4.32 10.87
N MET A 24 23.92 3.90 10.53
CA MET A 24 23.62 2.82 9.58
C MET A 24 23.36 3.31 8.14
N ALA A 25 23.56 4.59 7.86
CA ALA A 25 23.15 5.21 6.58
C ALA A 25 23.76 4.51 5.35
N ASP A 26 25.01 4.08 5.43
CA ASP A 26 25.72 3.43 4.32
C ASP A 26 25.16 2.02 4.05
N GLU A 27 24.92 1.22 5.09
CA GLU A 27 24.30 -0.10 4.98
C GLU A 27 22.86 -0.02 4.45
N ILE A 28 22.11 0.98 4.89
CA ILE A 28 20.74 1.23 4.43
C ILE A 28 20.75 1.60 2.94
N ALA A 29 21.62 2.53 2.53
CA ALA A 29 21.76 2.91 1.14
C ALA A 29 22.14 1.72 0.26
N ARG A 30 23.11 0.89 0.70
CA ARG A 30 23.49 -0.34 -0.01
C ARG A 30 22.33 -1.31 -0.17
N THR A 31 21.51 -1.48 0.87
CA THR A 31 20.35 -2.38 0.85
C THR A 31 19.29 -1.91 -0.15
N GLY A 32 18.95 -0.63 -0.13
CA GLY A 32 17.95 -0.09 -1.04
C GLY A 32 18.42 -0.03 -2.50
N LEU A 33 19.68 0.32 -2.75
CA LEU A 33 20.27 0.21 -4.08
C LEU A 33 20.25 -1.24 -4.60
N ARG A 34 20.54 -2.21 -3.73
CA ARG A 34 20.48 -3.63 -4.08
C ARG A 34 19.05 -4.09 -4.41
N ALA A 35 18.04 -3.57 -3.72
CA ALA A 35 16.64 -3.84 -4.06
C ALA A 35 16.29 -3.30 -5.45
N THR A 36 16.74 -2.09 -5.79
CA THR A 36 16.57 -1.51 -7.14
C THR A 36 17.26 -2.35 -8.22
N GLU A 37 18.50 -2.79 -8.00
CA GLU A 37 19.22 -3.67 -8.94
C GLU A 37 18.51 -5.00 -9.20
N LEU A 38 17.79 -5.50 -8.20
CA LEU A 38 17.04 -6.77 -8.25
C LEU A 38 15.58 -6.59 -8.72
N ASP A 39 15.18 -5.38 -9.13
CA ASP A 39 13.80 -5.05 -9.49
C ASP A 39 12.78 -5.36 -8.37
N ILE A 40 13.21 -5.19 -7.12
CA ILE A 40 12.36 -5.34 -5.94
C ILE A 40 11.79 -3.97 -5.58
N ARG A 41 10.52 -3.75 -5.95
CA ARG A 41 9.74 -2.61 -5.47
C ARG A 41 9.55 -2.68 -3.95
N LEU A 42 9.97 -1.64 -3.23
CA LEU A 42 9.80 -1.51 -1.77
C LEU A 42 8.62 -0.60 -1.45
N VAL A 43 7.74 -1.05 -0.56
CA VAL A 43 6.59 -0.28 -0.07
C VAL A 43 6.49 -0.39 1.45
N LEU A 44 5.58 0.37 2.07
CA LEU A 44 5.38 0.38 3.51
C LEU A 44 3.91 0.59 3.84
N HIS A 45 3.41 -0.14 4.84
CA HIS A 45 2.19 0.22 5.55
C HIS A 45 2.58 0.66 6.98
N PRO A 46 2.59 1.98 7.29
CA PRO A 46 2.75 2.46 8.67
C PRO A 46 1.69 1.87 9.59
N ASP A 47 1.95 1.88 10.89
CA ASP A 47 0.99 1.33 11.85
C ASP A 47 -0.32 2.14 11.92
N GLN A 48 -1.31 1.55 12.61
CA GLN A 48 -2.65 2.10 12.80
C GLN A 48 -2.70 3.44 13.57
N PHE A 49 -1.57 3.95 14.09
CA PHE A 49 -1.54 5.23 14.82
C PHE A 49 -1.46 6.44 13.88
N VAL A 50 -1.24 6.23 12.58
CA VAL A 50 -1.30 7.28 11.55
C VAL A 50 -2.76 7.56 11.19
N VAL A 51 -3.31 8.67 11.72
CA VAL A 51 -4.72 9.07 11.55
C VAL A 51 -4.81 10.54 11.10
N LEU A 52 -4.64 10.78 9.80
CA LEU A 52 -4.69 12.13 9.22
C LEU A 52 -6.08 12.77 9.28
N SER A 53 -7.16 11.99 9.40
CA SER A 53 -8.54 12.46 9.55
C SER A 53 -8.94 12.76 11.01
N SER A 54 -7.98 12.77 11.94
CA SER A 54 -8.26 13.05 13.36
C SER A 54 -8.74 14.48 13.62
N ASP A 55 -9.58 14.61 14.65
CA ASP A 55 -10.06 15.89 15.20
C ASP A 55 -9.03 16.52 16.13
N SER A 56 -8.16 15.71 16.73
CA SER A 56 -7.07 16.15 17.57
C SER A 56 -5.89 16.65 16.71
N PRO A 57 -5.51 17.93 16.79
CA PRO A 57 -4.33 18.45 16.09
C PRO A 57 -3.05 17.71 16.49
N GLN A 58 -2.96 17.25 17.75
CA GLN A 58 -1.82 16.49 18.25
C GLN A 58 -1.71 15.11 17.57
N VAL A 59 -2.83 14.44 17.31
CA VAL A 59 -2.84 13.14 16.61
C VAL A 59 -2.42 13.33 15.15
N VAL A 60 -2.91 14.39 14.49
CA VAL A 60 -2.49 14.71 13.12
C VAL A 60 -0.99 15.02 13.09
N ALA A 61 -0.48 15.86 14.00
CA ALA A 61 0.94 16.18 14.08
C ALA A 61 1.81 14.93 14.31
N ASN A 62 1.37 14.02 15.19
CA ASN A 62 2.08 12.76 15.42
C ASN A 62 2.06 11.84 14.18
N SER A 63 0.93 11.80 13.47
CA SER A 63 0.80 11.05 12.22
C SER A 63 1.77 11.56 11.16
N VAL A 64 1.89 12.89 11.02
CA VAL A 64 2.86 13.52 10.12
C VAL A 64 4.30 13.17 10.52
N LYS A 65 4.62 13.25 11.82
CA LYS A 65 5.95 12.87 12.33
C LYS A 65 6.33 11.43 11.97
N ILE A 66 5.42 10.47 12.17
CA ILE A 66 5.63 9.06 11.82
C ILE A 66 5.90 8.92 10.32
N LEU A 67 5.08 9.56 9.48
CA LEU A 67 5.23 9.53 8.02
C LEU A 67 6.54 10.18 7.56
N GLU A 68 6.99 11.27 8.18
CA GLU A 68 8.27 11.91 7.88
C GLU A 68 9.45 11.00 8.23
N THR A 69 9.40 10.29 9.36
CA THR A 69 10.41 9.30 9.73
C THR A 69 10.51 8.19 8.69
N HIS A 70 9.38 7.66 8.23
CA HIS A 70 9.37 6.66 7.17
C HIS A 70 9.87 7.20 5.82
N ALA A 71 9.48 8.42 5.45
CA ALA A 71 9.99 9.07 4.25
C ALA A 71 11.51 9.28 4.29
N ARG A 72 12.05 9.63 5.47
CA ARG A 72 13.50 9.70 5.71
C ARG A 72 14.17 8.35 5.51
N VAL A 73 13.59 7.26 6.02
CA VAL A 73 14.10 5.89 5.79
C VAL A 73 14.10 5.55 4.29
N PHE A 74 13.05 5.87 3.54
CA PHE A 74 13.03 5.69 2.08
C PHE A 74 14.10 6.50 1.35
N ASP A 75 14.35 7.74 1.78
CA ASP A 75 15.43 8.57 1.22
C ASP A 75 16.82 7.94 1.50
N MET A 76 17.03 7.38 2.69
CA MET A 76 18.26 6.67 3.06
C MET A 76 18.43 5.37 2.27
N LEU A 77 17.34 4.66 1.98
CA LEU A 77 17.30 3.50 1.06
C LEU A 77 17.48 3.89 -0.41
N ARG A 78 17.70 5.18 -0.73
CA ARG A 78 17.85 5.68 -2.11
C ARG A 78 16.63 5.35 -2.99
N GLN A 79 15.44 5.26 -2.40
CA GLN A 79 14.20 5.00 -3.14
C GLN A 79 13.57 6.31 -3.64
N PRO A 80 12.90 6.29 -4.80
CA PRO A 80 12.36 7.51 -5.41
C PRO A 80 11.30 8.19 -4.54
N ARG A 81 11.20 9.52 -4.64
CA ARG A 81 10.09 10.33 -4.12
C ARG A 81 8.93 10.28 -5.12
N SER A 82 8.21 9.17 -5.12
CA SER A 82 7.06 8.95 -5.99
C SER A 82 6.21 7.78 -5.47
N PRO A 83 4.97 7.59 -5.97
CA PRO A 83 4.16 6.42 -5.64
C PRO A 83 4.76 5.06 -5.99
N TRP A 84 5.87 5.02 -6.73
CA TRP A 84 6.64 3.78 -6.89
C TRP A 84 7.10 3.22 -5.53
N ALA A 85 7.53 4.09 -4.61
CA ALA A 85 7.97 3.72 -3.26
C ALA A 85 6.96 4.26 -2.24
N LEU A 86 5.77 3.67 -2.25
CA LEU A 86 4.63 4.22 -1.51
C LEU A 86 4.67 3.89 -0.02
N MET A 87 4.00 4.76 0.74
CA MET A 87 3.53 4.52 2.11
C MET A 87 1.99 4.50 2.05
N GLU A 88 1.34 3.34 2.20
CA GLU A 88 -0.13 3.31 2.26
C GLU A 88 -0.69 3.32 3.67
N ILE A 89 -1.81 4.01 3.84
CA ILE A 89 -2.57 4.06 5.08
C ILE A 89 -4.09 4.02 4.78
N HIS A 90 -4.90 3.65 5.76
CA HIS A 90 -6.35 3.79 5.65
C HIS A 90 -6.82 5.24 5.86
N GLY A 91 -8.08 5.52 5.51
CA GLY A 91 -8.70 6.84 5.70
C GLY A 91 -8.88 7.27 7.16
N GLY A 92 -8.73 6.35 8.12
CA GLY A 92 -8.81 6.64 9.56
C GLY A 92 -10.24 6.78 10.08
N LYS A 93 -10.63 7.97 10.55
CA LYS A 93 -11.96 8.25 11.12
C LYS A 93 -12.96 8.66 10.02
N GLY A 94 -14.13 8.04 10.01
CA GLY A 94 -15.17 8.23 8.99
C GLY A 94 -15.91 9.57 9.08
N GLY A 95 -16.60 9.94 8.01
CA GLY A 95 -17.35 11.20 7.90
C GLY A 95 -16.45 12.45 7.87
N ARG A 96 -15.19 12.30 7.44
CA ARG A 96 -14.16 13.34 7.54
C ARG A 96 -13.31 13.48 6.27
N ALA A 97 -13.88 13.13 5.11
CA ALA A 97 -13.21 13.20 3.81
C ALA A 97 -12.60 14.58 3.54
N ASP A 98 -13.35 15.67 3.79
CA ASP A 98 -12.86 17.04 3.56
C ASP A 98 -11.63 17.37 4.39
N ARG A 99 -11.67 17.02 5.69
CA ARG A 99 -10.53 17.20 6.59
C ARG A 99 -9.34 16.35 6.17
N LEU A 100 -9.57 15.11 5.73
CA LEU A 100 -8.53 14.24 5.24
C LEU A 100 -7.83 14.88 4.03
N VAL A 101 -8.60 15.34 3.03
CA VAL A 101 -8.08 16.06 1.86
C VAL A 101 -7.30 17.32 2.27
N GLU A 102 -7.83 18.13 3.18
CA GLU A 102 -7.15 19.33 3.68
C GLU A 102 -5.82 19.02 4.38
N ASN A 103 -5.73 17.91 5.12
CA ASN A 103 -4.51 17.51 5.80
C ASN A 103 -3.50 16.87 4.86
N ILE A 104 -3.95 16.11 3.85
CA ILE A 104 -3.08 15.59 2.77
C ILE A 104 -2.38 16.75 2.06
N ALA A 105 -3.12 17.81 1.72
CA ALA A 105 -2.56 18.99 1.04
C ALA A 105 -1.49 19.75 1.85
N LYS A 106 -1.38 19.50 3.15
CA LYS A 106 -0.40 20.11 4.06
C LYS A 106 0.79 19.20 4.36
N LEU A 107 0.78 17.97 3.86
CA LEU A 107 1.88 17.04 4.09
C LEU A 107 3.18 17.62 3.53
N PRO A 108 4.33 17.40 4.21
CA PRO A 108 5.63 17.63 3.61
C PRO A 108 5.75 16.93 2.26
N GLU A 109 6.65 17.37 1.39
CA GLU A 109 6.85 16.72 0.09
C GLU A 109 7.24 15.23 0.25
N ALA A 110 8.12 14.90 1.19
CA ALA A 110 8.77 13.59 1.23
C ALA A 110 7.85 12.35 1.43
N VAL A 111 6.99 12.28 2.46
CA VAL A 111 5.64 12.85 2.45
C VAL A 111 4.69 12.51 1.29
N LEU A 112 4.06 13.58 0.82
CA LEU A 112 3.02 13.64 -0.19
C LEU A 112 3.38 12.89 -1.48
N SER A 113 4.65 12.93 -1.91
CA SER A 113 5.11 12.19 -3.09
C SER A 113 4.98 10.67 -2.96
N ARG A 114 4.85 10.12 -1.76
CA ARG A 114 4.81 8.67 -1.50
C ARG A 114 3.50 8.19 -0.87
N ILE A 115 2.66 9.08 -0.36
CA ILE A 115 1.45 8.66 0.35
C ILE A 115 0.44 8.02 -0.64
N ALA A 116 -0.18 6.92 -0.24
CA ALA A 116 -1.33 6.32 -0.90
C ALA A 116 -2.38 5.95 0.15
N PHE A 117 -3.63 5.77 -0.29
CA PHE A 117 -4.72 5.38 0.61
C PHE A 117 -5.41 4.10 0.19
N GLU A 118 -5.76 3.30 1.19
CA GLU A 118 -6.45 2.03 1.02
C GLU A 118 -7.88 2.08 1.59
N ASN A 119 -8.81 1.40 0.90
CA ASN A 119 -10.15 1.15 1.45
C ASN A 119 -10.09 0.14 2.59
N ASP A 120 -11.05 0.22 3.51
CA ASP A 120 -11.12 -0.66 4.67
C ASP A 120 -12.52 -1.25 4.85
N GLU A 121 -12.63 -2.29 5.69
CA GLU A 121 -13.87 -3.05 5.85
C GLU A 121 -14.90 -2.41 6.79
N TYR A 122 -14.59 -1.25 7.40
CA TYR A 122 -15.37 -0.64 8.48
C TYR A 122 -15.83 0.78 8.21
N ILE A 123 -14.91 1.65 7.79
CA ILE A 123 -15.01 3.10 7.88
C ILE A 123 -15.06 3.73 6.50
N TYR A 124 -14.03 3.53 5.67
CA TYR A 124 -14.00 4.06 4.31
C TYR A 124 -14.22 2.94 3.30
N SER A 125 -15.39 2.94 2.67
CA SER A 125 -15.65 2.13 1.49
C SER A 125 -14.68 2.47 0.34
N ALA A 126 -14.59 1.58 -0.65
CA ALA A 126 -13.79 1.84 -1.85
C ALA A 126 -14.20 3.13 -2.58
N ASN A 127 -15.51 3.43 -2.63
CA ASN A 127 -16.01 4.64 -3.27
C ASN A 127 -15.61 5.91 -2.49
N GLU A 128 -15.69 5.89 -1.17
CA GLU A 128 -15.37 7.06 -0.33
C GLU A 128 -13.87 7.37 -0.36
N ILE A 129 -13.00 6.35 -0.26
CA ILE A 129 -11.55 6.59 -0.33
C ILE A 129 -11.11 6.97 -1.74
N LEU A 130 -11.77 6.44 -2.78
CA LEU A 130 -11.55 6.85 -4.16
C LEU A 130 -11.85 8.34 -4.39
N ASP A 131 -12.95 8.85 -3.81
CA ASP A 131 -13.26 10.29 -3.86
C ASP A 131 -12.16 11.12 -3.20
N VAL A 132 -11.70 10.73 -2.01
CA VAL A 132 -10.59 11.39 -1.30
C VAL A 132 -9.33 11.40 -2.17
N CYS A 133 -8.94 10.25 -2.72
CA CYS A 133 -7.75 10.11 -3.56
C CYS A 133 -7.80 11.02 -4.79
N ARG A 134 -8.95 11.05 -5.48
CA ARG A 134 -9.17 11.92 -6.65
C ARG A 134 -9.07 13.41 -6.29
N ARG A 135 -9.68 13.81 -5.17
CA ARG A 135 -9.68 15.20 -4.72
C ARG A 135 -8.31 15.67 -4.24
N ALA A 136 -7.56 14.79 -3.58
CA ALA A 136 -6.23 15.08 -3.07
C ALA A 136 -5.11 14.89 -4.12
N GLY A 137 -5.39 14.21 -5.24
CA GLY A 137 -4.40 13.91 -6.27
C GLY A 137 -3.37 12.86 -5.83
N VAL A 138 -3.78 11.91 -4.99
CA VAL A 138 -2.93 10.83 -4.48
C VAL A 138 -3.46 9.47 -4.92
N PRO A 139 -2.60 8.43 -5.02
CA PRO A 139 -3.03 7.11 -5.44
C PRO A 139 -3.92 6.40 -4.42
N MET A 140 -4.86 5.62 -4.96
CA MET A 140 -5.62 4.62 -4.23
C MET A 140 -5.00 3.24 -4.43
N VAL A 141 -4.68 2.57 -3.33
CA VAL A 141 -4.44 1.12 -3.29
C VAL A 141 -5.79 0.45 -3.03
N PHE A 142 -6.24 -0.38 -3.96
CA PHE A 142 -7.51 -1.08 -3.79
C PHE A 142 -7.29 -2.44 -3.14
N ASP A 143 -8.02 -2.74 -2.07
CA ASP A 143 -8.08 -4.06 -1.45
C ASP A 143 -9.46 -4.70 -1.73
N ALA A 144 -9.43 -5.84 -2.44
CA ALA A 144 -10.64 -6.55 -2.80
C ALA A 144 -11.32 -7.26 -1.61
N HIS A 145 -10.58 -7.70 -0.61
CA HIS A 145 -11.14 -8.33 0.58
C HIS A 145 -11.89 -7.34 1.46
N HIS A 146 -11.29 -6.19 1.76
CA HIS A 146 -11.95 -5.10 2.45
C HIS A 146 -13.23 -4.69 1.71
N HIS A 147 -13.17 -4.57 0.38
CA HIS A 147 -14.35 -4.25 -0.43
C HIS A 147 -15.44 -5.31 -0.34
N VAL A 148 -15.09 -6.59 -0.49
CA VAL A 148 -16.04 -7.72 -0.39
C VAL A 148 -16.70 -7.76 1.00
N VAL A 149 -15.93 -7.55 2.07
CA VAL A 149 -16.47 -7.53 3.43
C VAL A 149 -17.36 -6.31 3.65
N HIS A 150 -16.92 -5.11 3.25
CA HIS A 150 -17.65 -3.86 3.44
C HIS A 150 -19.01 -3.91 2.73
N GLU A 151 -19.01 -4.31 1.47
CA GLU A 151 -20.19 -4.37 0.60
C GLU A 151 -21.00 -5.67 0.81
N ARG A 152 -20.52 -6.59 1.66
CA ARG A 152 -21.15 -7.89 1.97
C ARG A 152 -21.37 -8.75 0.71
N LEU A 153 -20.37 -8.78 -0.15
CA LEU A 153 -20.38 -9.56 -1.38
C LEU A 153 -20.06 -11.04 -1.07
N ASP A 154 -20.49 -11.92 -1.95
CA ASP A 154 -20.27 -13.36 -1.86
C ASP A 154 -19.20 -13.87 -2.83
N SER A 155 -18.47 -12.95 -3.49
CA SER A 155 -17.46 -13.28 -4.50
C SER A 155 -16.46 -12.15 -4.73
N TYR A 156 -15.19 -12.53 -4.98
CA TYR A 156 -14.15 -11.63 -5.48
C TYR A 156 -14.28 -11.26 -6.96
N ASP A 157 -15.17 -11.94 -7.69
CA ASP A 157 -15.47 -11.66 -9.11
C ASP A 157 -16.75 -10.85 -9.29
N HIS A 158 -17.31 -10.30 -8.21
CA HIS A 158 -18.40 -9.35 -8.34
C HIS A 158 -17.98 -8.14 -9.20
N ALA A 159 -18.90 -7.64 -10.05
CA ALA A 159 -18.58 -6.61 -11.04
C ALA A 159 -17.91 -5.36 -10.45
N SER A 160 -18.33 -4.95 -9.25
CA SER A 160 -17.77 -3.79 -8.54
C SER A 160 -16.27 -3.94 -8.22
N VAL A 161 -15.75 -5.16 -8.09
CA VAL A 161 -14.30 -5.39 -7.89
C VAL A 161 -13.52 -4.98 -9.13
N ALA A 162 -13.97 -5.41 -10.32
CA ALA A 162 -13.32 -5.05 -11.58
C ALA A 162 -13.43 -3.54 -11.86
N GLU A 163 -14.59 -2.95 -11.57
CA GLU A 163 -14.82 -1.50 -11.68
C GLU A 163 -13.88 -0.71 -10.76
N MET A 164 -13.71 -1.13 -9.51
CA MET A 164 -12.83 -0.45 -8.56
C MET A 164 -11.35 -0.63 -8.88
N VAL A 165 -10.92 -1.79 -9.41
CA VAL A 165 -9.56 -1.94 -9.92
C VAL A 165 -9.25 -0.91 -11.00
N GLU A 166 -10.16 -0.71 -11.95
CA GLU A 166 -9.94 0.26 -13.03
C GLU A 166 -10.05 1.71 -12.52
N ALA A 167 -11.03 1.99 -11.66
CA ALA A 167 -11.22 3.32 -11.10
C ALA A 167 -10.03 3.75 -10.22
N ALA A 168 -9.51 2.84 -9.40
CA ALA A 168 -8.31 3.06 -8.58
C ALA A 168 -7.08 3.27 -9.47
N ARG A 169 -6.93 2.50 -10.57
CA ARG A 169 -5.82 2.68 -11.54
C ARG A 169 -5.74 4.11 -12.05
N GLY A 170 -6.89 4.75 -12.30
CA GLY A 170 -6.97 6.14 -12.74
C GLY A 170 -6.48 7.19 -11.73
N THR A 171 -6.20 6.82 -10.48
CA THR A 171 -5.61 7.72 -9.47
C THR A 171 -4.07 7.71 -9.47
N TRP A 172 -3.45 6.76 -10.17
CA TRP A 172 -2.00 6.64 -10.21
C TRP A 172 -1.43 7.58 -11.29
N PRO A 173 -0.33 8.31 -11.01
CA PRO A 173 0.31 9.14 -12.03
C PRO A 173 0.87 8.30 -13.18
N VAL A 174 1.24 7.05 -12.90
CA VAL A 174 1.64 6.04 -13.89
C VAL A 174 0.78 4.80 -13.64
N PRO A 175 -0.19 4.48 -14.51
CA PRO A 175 -1.09 3.33 -14.33
C PRO A 175 -0.40 1.97 -14.13
N GLU A 176 0.81 1.80 -14.68
CA GLU A 176 1.64 0.60 -14.53
C GLU A 176 2.26 0.47 -13.13
N TRP A 177 2.22 1.52 -12.32
CA TRP A 177 2.63 1.50 -10.92
C TRP A 177 1.49 1.07 -9.99
N GLN A 178 0.29 0.81 -10.51
CA GLN A 178 -0.82 0.36 -9.70
C GLN A 178 -0.43 -0.82 -8.80
N LEU A 179 -0.67 -0.65 -7.51
CA LEU A 179 -0.60 -1.70 -6.51
C LEU A 179 -2.00 -1.95 -5.96
N VAL A 180 -2.33 -3.22 -5.75
CA VAL A 180 -3.56 -3.68 -5.10
C VAL A 180 -3.19 -4.66 -3.99
N HIS A 181 -4.09 -4.84 -3.03
CA HIS A 181 -3.97 -5.85 -1.99
C HIS A 181 -4.97 -6.98 -2.20
N ILE A 182 -4.57 -8.17 -1.78
CA ILE A 182 -5.48 -9.30 -1.65
C ILE A 182 -5.20 -10.07 -0.37
N SER A 183 -6.28 -10.32 0.35
CA SER A 183 -6.40 -11.39 1.33
C SER A 183 -7.65 -12.21 1.02
N ASN A 184 -7.83 -13.33 1.74
CA ASN A 184 -9.08 -14.08 1.72
C ASN A 184 -9.54 -14.31 3.16
N GLY A 185 -10.84 -14.23 3.41
CA GLY A 185 -11.42 -14.61 4.69
C GLY A 185 -11.20 -16.08 5.02
N ARG A 186 -11.02 -16.38 6.31
CA ARG A 186 -10.63 -17.71 6.79
C ARG A 186 -11.72 -18.77 6.58
N GLU A 187 -12.98 -18.45 6.87
CA GLU A 187 -14.09 -19.40 6.73
C GLU A 187 -15.05 -19.06 5.58
N SER A 188 -15.15 -17.79 5.20
CA SER A 188 -16.05 -17.31 4.15
C SER A 188 -15.53 -16.02 3.53
N PHE A 189 -16.11 -15.57 2.41
CA PHE A 189 -15.74 -14.30 1.77
C PHE A 189 -15.89 -13.08 2.70
N GLY A 190 -16.89 -13.09 3.60
CA GLY A 190 -17.14 -12.02 4.55
C GLY A 190 -16.39 -12.17 5.89
N ASP A 191 -15.57 -13.21 6.06
CA ASP A 191 -14.76 -13.38 7.27
C ASP A 191 -13.57 -12.42 7.22
N ARG A 192 -13.45 -11.55 8.21
CA ARG A 192 -12.42 -10.52 8.29
C ARG A 192 -11.04 -11.07 8.65
N GLN A 193 -10.98 -12.27 9.23
CA GLN A 193 -9.70 -12.84 9.59
C GLN A 193 -9.03 -13.38 8.33
N HIS A 194 -7.83 -12.88 8.04
CA HIS A 194 -7.05 -13.38 6.93
C HIS A 194 -6.78 -14.88 7.12
N SER A 195 -7.04 -15.62 6.05
CA SER A 195 -6.68 -17.01 5.88
C SER A 195 -5.15 -17.21 5.87
N ASP A 196 -4.74 -18.46 6.05
CA ASP A 196 -3.32 -18.80 6.03
C ASP A 196 -2.72 -18.64 4.63
N LEU A 197 -3.51 -18.93 3.59
CA LEU A 197 -3.15 -18.85 2.18
C LEU A 197 -4.30 -18.22 1.39
N VAL A 198 -3.97 -17.52 0.30
CA VAL A 198 -4.97 -17.05 -0.67
C VAL A 198 -5.35 -18.21 -1.59
N SER A 199 -6.65 -18.49 -1.69
CA SER A 199 -7.21 -19.59 -2.49
C SER A 199 -8.07 -19.11 -3.67
N VAL A 200 -8.64 -17.91 -3.55
CA VAL A 200 -9.47 -17.28 -4.57
C VAL A 200 -8.90 -15.90 -4.88
N MET A 201 -8.69 -15.63 -6.17
CA MET A 201 -8.16 -14.38 -6.68
C MET A 201 -9.18 -13.74 -7.62
N PRO A 202 -9.40 -12.41 -7.54
CA PRO A 202 -10.20 -11.71 -8.53
C PRO A 202 -9.64 -11.91 -9.94
N ALA A 203 -10.48 -12.24 -10.92
CA ALA A 203 -10.09 -12.32 -12.32
C ALA A 203 -9.55 -10.98 -12.84
N ALA A 204 -10.08 -9.86 -12.34
CA ALA A 204 -9.60 -8.51 -12.66
C ALA A 204 -8.11 -8.30 -12.31
N TYR A 205 -7.60 -9.00 -11.29
CA TYR A 205 -6.21 -8.84 -10.84
C TYR A 205 -5.20 -9.42 -11.83
N ARG A 206 -5.63 -10.21 -12.82
CA ARG A 206 -4.75 -10.73 -13.90
C ARG A 206 -4.03 -9.63 -14.67
N ARG A 207 -4.64 -8.43 -14.75
CA ARG A 207 -4.12 -7.25 -15.46
C ARG A 207 -3.44 -6.25 -14.53
N VAL A 208 -3.35 -6.55 -13.24
CA VAL A 208 -2.69 -5.68 -12.27
C VAL A 208 -1.20 -6.02 -12.23
N PRO A 209 -0.31 -5.01 -12.32
CA PRO A 209 1.13 -5.25 -12.38
C PRO A 209 1.72 -5.66 -11.02
N TRP A 210 1.25 -5.04 -9.93
CA TRP A 210 1.75 -5.28 -8.58
C TRP A 210 0.60 -5.68 -7.67
N ILE A 211 0.71 -6.87 -7.06
CA ILE A 211 -0.27 -7.40 -6.12
C ILE A 211 0.48 -7.70 -4.84
N GLU A 212 0.09 -7.05 -3.75
CA GLU A 212 0.55 -7.43 -2.43
C GLU A 212 -0.37 -8.49 -1.82
N VAL A 213 0.23 -9.55 -1.25
CA VAL A 213 -0.49 -10.71 -0.71
C VAL A 213 -0.46 -10.65 0.81
N GLU A 214 -1.63 -10.47 1.40
CA GLU A 214 -1.80 -10.34 2.85
C GLU A 214 -2.36 -11.62 3.48
N ALA A 215 -1.53 -12.65 3.55
CA ALA A 215 -1.89 -13.93 4.18
C ALA A 215 -0.99 -14.25 5.38
N LYS A 216 -1.45 -15.11 6.30
CA LYS A 216 -0.67 -15.43 7.52
C LYS A 216 0.62 -16.19 7.22
N HIS A 217 0.62 -17.06 6.20
CA HIS A 217 1.82 -17.83 5.81
C HIS A 217 2.73 -17.10 4.80
N LYS A 218 2.51 -15.79 4.56
CA LYS A 218 3.45 -14.89 3.86
C LYS A 218 3.96 -15.48 2.53
N GLU A 219 5.25 -15.81 2.43
CA GLU A 219 5.89 -16.29 1.20
C GLU A 219 5.29 -17.59 0.65
N LEU A 220 4.75 -18.47 1.51
CA LEU A 220 4.10 -19.71 1.06
C LEU A 220 2.80 -19.41 0.30
N ALA A 221 2.09 -18.33 0.65
CA ALA A 221 0.92 -17.89 -0.10
C ALA A 221 1.32 -17.34 -1.48
N VAL A 222 2.44 -16.61 -1.54
CA VAL A 222 2.99 -16.10 -2.81
C VAL A 222 3.42 -17.26 -3.71
N GLU A 223 4.16 -18.23 -3.19
CA GLU A 223 4.61 -19.43 -3.93
C GLU A 223 3.43 -20.22 -4.50
N LYS A 224 2.39 -20.43 -3.68
CA LYS A 224 1.14 -21.07 -4.11
C LYS A 224 0.49 -20.31 -5.26
N LEU A 225 0.37 -18.98 -5.17
CA LEU A 225 -0.24 -18.16 -6.22
C LEU A 225 0.59 -18.18 -7.51
N GLN A 226 1.92 -18.18 -7.43
CA GLN A 226 2.79 -18.33 -8.59
C GLN A 226 2.51 -19.67 -9.30
N THR A 227 2.45 -20.76 -8.53
CA THR A 227 2.27 -22.12 -9.07
C THR A 227 0.86 -22.39 -9.58
N GLU A 228 -0.18 -21.91 -8.90
CA GLU A 228 -1.56 -22.34 -9.19
C GLU A 228 -2.38 -21.29 -9.93
N TRP A 229 -2.12 -20.02 -9.64
CA TRP A 229 -2.83 -18.92 -10.25
C TRP A 229 -2.08 -18.45 -11.50
N LEU A 230 -0.79 -18.11 -11.43
CA LEU A 230 -0.05 -17.58 -12.58
C LEU A 230 0.23 -18.64 -13.67
N ASP A 231 0.60 -19.87 -13.32
CA ASP A 231 0.90 -20.92 -14.32
C ASP A 231 -0.31 -21.35 -15.17
N LYS A 232 -1.54 -21.07 -14.73
CA LYS A 232 -2.75 -21.30 -15.54
C LYS A 232 -3.02 -20.20 -16.57
N ALA A 233 -2.23 -19.12 -16.59
CA ALA A 233 -2.31 -18.06 -17.58
C ALA A 233 -1.15 -18.22 -18.58
N GLU A 234 -1.46 -18.17 -19.87
CA GLU A 234 -0.47 -18.20 -20.96
C GLU A 234 0.71 -17.26 -20.67
N ALA A 235 1.91 -17.79 -20.90
CA ALA A 235 3.21 -17.19 -20.61
C ALA A 235 3.25 -15.67 -20.83
N ARG A 236 3.54 -14.91 -19.76
CA ARG A 236 3.95 -13.51 -19.93
C ARG A 236 5.25 -13.47 -20.76
N PRO A 237 5.35 -12.65 -21.82
CA PRO A 237 6.62 -12.47 -22.51
C PRO A 237 7.62 -11.82 -21.55
N SER A 238 8.76 -12.48 -21.36
CA SER A 238 9.89 -11.95 -20.62
C SER A 238 10.41 -10.66 -21.27
N GLY A 239 10.52 -9.59 -20.49
CA GLY A 239 11.39 -8.46 -20.79
C GLY A 239 10.67 -7.14 -21.05
N ARG A 240 10.77 -6.22 -20.08
CA ARG A 240 10.90 -4.79 -20.39
C ARG A 240 12.02 -4.23 -19.53
N ALA A 241 13.12 -3.89 -20.20
CA ALA A 241 14.10 -2.96 -19.68
C ALA A 241 13.42 -1.60 -19.56
N TRP A 242 13.38 -1.04 -18.35
CA TRP A 242 12.98 0.35 -18.17
C TRP A 242 14.15 1.21 -18.62
N ALA A 243 13.97 1.90 -19.74
CA ALA A 243 14.91 2.88 -20.24
C ALA A 243 14.99 4.04 -19.25
N THR A 244 16.21 4.32 -18.79
CA THR A 244 16.58 5.58 -18.15
C THR A 244 16.66 6.65 -19.23
N GLU A 245 15.86 7.71 -19.11
CA GLU A 245 16.19 9.06 -19.58
C GLU A 245 16.15 10.03 -18.40
#